data_AF-A0A1H0GY39-F1
#
_entry.id   AF-A0A1H0GY39-F1
#
_cell.length_a   1.000
_cell.length_b   1.000
_cell.length_c   1.000
_cell.angle_alpha   90.00
_cell.angle_beta   90.00
_cell.angle_gamma   90.00
#
_symmetry.space_group_name_H-M   'P 1'
#
loop_
_entity.id
_entity.type
_entity.pdbx_description
1 polymer ?
#
loop_
_entity_poly.entity_id
_entity_poly.type
_entity_poly.pdbx_seq_one_letter_code
_entity_poly.pdbx_strand_id
1 'polypeptide(L)'
;MRALSKFQLLKWCNPLARLASWFELTRNASSGVAARIPLRGDCQRGHVYLVGAGSGDAELLTLKAARLLQQADAVVYDRLVGDDVLAMIPAGCERYYVGKAKGHHSVPQDEIGALMVRLVRQGKSIVRLKGGDPGIFGRMGEELDALAAAQIPVTIVPGITAASSAAACMGIPLTDRGHAQQLRFVTAQLCREDGTPDWAALARRDETLVFYMGLSKVAAICAGLREAGLPDDWPIMLVANASQPDQQSLVGSLVDMPQRLAAEPLPSPCVIMVGSVVQRVATSPASTENQVHYACQH
;
A
#
# COMPACT_ATOMS: atom_id res chain seq x y z
N MET A 1 23.60 -38.89 -12.11
CA MET A 1 22.50 -38.58 -11.18
C MET A 1 23.08 -37.81 -10.01
N ARG A 2 22.95 -36.47 -9.99
CA ARG A 2 23.54 -35.62 -8.95
C ARG A 2 22.58 -35.50 -7.77
N ALA A 3 23.13 -35.71 -6.58
CA ALA A 3 22.45 -35.72 -5.29
C ALA A 3 21.78 -34.37 -4.97
N LEU A 4 20.52 -34.43 -4.54
CA LEU A 4 19.81 -33.31 -3.93
C LEU A 4 20.38 -33.06 -2.52
N SER A 5 20.62 -31.79 -2.21
CA SER A 5 21.26 -31.36 -0.97
C SER A 5 20.34 -31.57 0.24
N LYS A 6 20.94 -32.01 1.38
CA LYS A 6 20.30 -32.28 2.68
C LYS A 6 19.44 -31.13 3.24
N PHE A 7 19.49 -29.93 2.65
CA PHE A 7 18.73 -28.76 3.09
C PHE A 7 17.22 -28.82 2.74
N GLN A 8 16.84 -29.60 1.72
CA GLN A 8 15.42 -29.79 1.37
C GLN A 8 14.69 -30.77 2.29
N LEU A 9 15.41 -31.67 2.98
CA LEU A 9 14.82 -32.67 3.88
C LEU A 9 14.40 -32.10 5.25
N LEU A 10 15.02 -31.01 5.72
CA LEU A 10 14.67 -30.40 7.02
C LEU A 10 13.35 -29.60 7.00
N LYS A 11 12.84 -29.19 5.82
CA LYS A 11 11.49 -28.58 5.71
C LYS A 11 10.36 -29.59 5.93
N TRP A 12 10.65 -30.89 5.89
CA TRP A 12 9.68 -31.97 5.89
C TRP A 12 9.59 -32.76 7.21
N CYS A 13 10.43 -32.46 8.20
CA CYS A 13 10.42 -33.15 9.50
C CYS A 13 9.75 -32.29 10.58
N ASN A 14 8.51 -31.83 10.35
CA ASN A 14 7.51 -31.73 11.43
C ASN A 14 6.05 -31.82 10.92
N PRO A 15 5.67 -32.82 10.10
CA PRO A 15 4.30 -32.94 9.61
C PRO A 15 3.38 -33.64 10.62
N LEU A 16 3.90 -34.44 11.56
CA LEU A 16 3.09 -35.23 12.48
C LEU A 16 2.37 -34.38 13.54
N ALA A 17 2.99 -33.30 14.03
CA ALA A 17 2.33 -32.36 14.95
C ALA A 17 1.22 -31.55 14.26
N ARG A 18 1.38 -31.23 12.96
CA ARG A 18 0.35 -30.56 12.15
C ARG A 18 -0.74 -31.53 11.69
N LEU A 19 -0.39 -32.77 11.35
CA LEU A 19 -1.32 -33.82 10.95
C LEU A 19 -2.19 -34.31 12.10
N ALA A 20 -1.67 -34.36 13.34
CA ALA A 20 -2.49 -34.67 14.51
C ALA A 20 -3.63 -33.65 14.69
N SER A 21 -3.34 -32.35 14.53
CA SER A 21 -4.38 -31.31 14.54
C SER A 21 -5.34 -31.40 13.35
N TRP A 22 -4.86 -31.85 12.19
CA TRP A 22 -5.66 -31.99 10.98
C TRP A 22 -6.62 -33.20 11.04
N PHE A 23 -6.19 -34.31 11.62
CA PHE A 23 -7.03 -35.50 11.78
C PHE A 23 -8.11 -35.30 12.87
N GLU A 24 -7.83 -34.55 13.94
CA GLU A 24 -8.85 -34.13 14.91
C GLU A 24 -9.89 -33.18 14.28
N LEU A 25 -9.48 -32.32 13.34
CA LEU A 25 -10.39 -31.44 12.58
C LEU A 25 -11.36 -32.21 11.67
N THR A 26 -10.95 -33.35 11.10
CA THR A 26 -11.80 -34.12 10.17
C THR A 26 -12.78 -35.08 10.84
N ARG A 27 -12.60 -35.39 12.13
CA ARG A 27 -13.49 -36.34 12.83
C ARG A 27 -14.74 -35.70 13.46
N ASN A 28 -14.77 -34.36 13.58
CA ASN A 28 -15.91 -33.60 14.10
C ASN A 28 -16.71 -32.85 13.01
N ALA A 29 -16.54 -33.23 11.73
CA ALA A 29 -17.22 -32.63 10.59
C ALA A 29 -18.73 -33.01 10.46
N SER A 30 -19.38 -33.40 11.56
CA SER A 30 -20.84 -33.48 11.68
C SER A 30 -21.45 -32.28 12.43
N SER A 31 -20.64 -31.28 12.79
CA SER A 31 -21.12 -29.98 13.27
C SER A 31 -20.44 -28.87 12.45
N GLY A 32 -21.24 -27.97 11.87
CA GLY A 32 -20.82 -26.93 10.94
C GLY A 32 -19.97 -25.81 11.55
N VAL A 33 -18.82 -26.16 12.14
CA VAL A 33 -17.84 -25.20 12.64
C VAL A 33 -16.88 -24.90 11.52
N ALA A 34 -17.09 -23.75 10.85
CA ALA A 34 -16.13 -23.19 9.91
C ALA A 34 -14.73 -23.15 10.56
N ALA A 35 -13.71 -23.64 9.86
CA ALA A 35 -12.34 -23.62 10.33
C ALA A 35 -11.91 -22.17 10.61
N ARG A 36 -11.98 -21.74 11.87
CA ARG A 36 -11.51 -20.42 12.31
C ARG A 36 -10.00 -20.49 12.39
N ILE A 37 -9.30 -19.76 11.52
CA ILE A 37 -7.87 -19.49 11.73
C ILE A 37 -7.78 -18.77 13.09
N PRO A 38 -7.09 -19.32 14.10
CA PRO A 38 -6.96 -18.66 15.39
C PRO A 38 -6.09 -17.42 15.20
N LEU A 39 -6.72 -16.27 15.02
CA LEU A 39 -6.01 -14.99 14.99
C LEU A 39 -5.41 -14.77 16.37
N ARG A 40 -4.08 -14.80 16.46
CA ARG A 40 -3.38 -14.71 17.74
C ARG A 40 -3.23 -13.26 18.21
N GLY A 41 -3.45 -13.06 19.50
CA GLY A 41 -2.97 -11.93 20.32
C GLY A 41 -3.87 -10.71 20.31
N ASP A 42 -4.40 -10.33 21.47
CA ASP A 42 -5.21 -9.11 21.63
C ASP A 42 -4.36 -7.84 21.64
N CYS A 43 -5.02 -6.70 21.43
CA CYS A 43 -4.42 -5.39 21.70
C CYS A 43 -3.94 -5.32 23.15
N GLN A 44 -2.67 -4.98 23.35
CA GLN A 44 -2.07 -4.79 24.67
C GLN A 44 -2.15 -3.31 25.05
N ARG A 45 -2.57 -3.05 26.29
CA ARG A 45 -2.54 -1.71 26.85
C ARG A 45 -1.10 -1.20 26.91
N GLY A 46 -0.92 0.08 26.64
CA GLY A 46 0.39 0.71 26.60
C GLY A 46 1.22 0.36 25.37
N HIS A 47 0.59 -0.19 24.32
CA HIS A 47 1.25 -0.64 23.09
C HIS A 47 0.77 0.16 21.88
N VAL A 48 1.67 0.44 20.93
CA VAL A 48 1.33 1.06 19.64
C VAL A 48 1.45 0.06 18.50
N TYR A 49 0.41 0.00 17.68
CA TYR A 49 0.37 -0.78 16.45
C TYR A 49 0.44 0.18 15.26
N LEU A 50 1.57 0.18 14.53
CA LEU A 50 1.69 0.89 13.25
C LEU A 50 1.12 -0.01 12.16
N VAL A 51 -0.08 0.32 11.66
CA VAL A 51 -0.87 -0.58 10.81
C VAL A 51 -1.07 0.02 9.42
N GLY A 52 -0.73 -0.76 8.40
CA GLY A 52 -1.08 -0.46 7.01
C GLY A 52 -2.55 -0.72 6.73
N ALA A 53 -3.25 0.30 6.26
CA ALA A 53 -4.66 0.26 5.89
C ALA A 53 -4.91 -0.31 4.49
N GLY A 54 -3.86 -0.48 3.68
CA GLY A 54 -4.04 -0.76 2.25
C GLY A 54 -4.36 0.51 1.45
N SER A 55 -4.64 0.35 0.15
CA SER A 55 -4.84 1.45 -0.80
C SER A 55 -6.22 2.12 -0.78
N GLY A 56 -7.17 1.57 -0.04
CA GLY A 56 -8.52 2.12 0.09
C GLY A 56 -9.56 1.04 0.37
N ASP A 57 -9.59 0.00 -0.45
CA ASP A 57 -10.50 -1.14 -0.30
C ASP A 57 -10.28 -1.88 1.03
N ALA A 58 -11.35 -2.02 1.81
CA ALA A 58 -11.34 -2.72 3.09
C ALA A 58 -11.02 -4.21 2.95
N GLU A 59 -11.30 -4.84 1.81
CA GLU A 59 -10.95 -6.25 1.55
C GLU A 59 -9.43 -6.46 1.38
N LEU A 60 -8.68 -5.38 1.13
CA LEU A 60 -7.22 -5.41 1.07
C LEU A 60 -6.55 -5.26 2.44
N LEU A 61 -7.33 -5.13 3.53
CA LEU A 61 -6.79 -5.20 4.88
C LEU A 61 -6.21 -6.58 5.17
N THR A 62 -5.06 -6.60 5.86
CA THR A 62 -4.58 -7.86 6.42
C THR A 62 -5.49 -8.32 7.56
N LEU A 63 -5.62 -9.63 7.76
CA LEU A 63 -6.39 -10.18 8.90
C LEU A 63 -5.91 -9.63 10.25
N LYS A 64 -4.61 -9.35 10.39
CA LYS A 64 -4.03 -8.74 11.60
C LYS A 64 -4.46 -7.27 11.74
N ALA A 65 -4.46 -6.50 10.66
CA ALA A 65 -4.92 -5.11 10.66
C ALA A 65 -6.40 -5.02 11.07
N ALA A 66 -7.27 -5.79 10.40
CA ALA A 66 -8.70 -5.83 10.69
C ALA A 66 -8.97 -6.18 12.16
N ARG A 67 -8.31 -7.22 12.69
CA ARG A 67 -8.47 -7.62 14.10
C ARG A 67 -8.03 -6.52 15.07
N LEU A 68 -6.85 -5.92 14.88
CA LEU A 68 -6.35 -4.88 15.79
C LEU A 68 -7.25 -3.64 15.76
N LEU A 69 -7.78 -3.29 14.58
CA LEU A 69 -8.71 -2.17 14.41
C LEU A 69 -10.01 -2.36 15.20
N GLN A 70 -10.48 -3.61 15.34
CA GLN A 70 -11.65 -3.94 16.16
C GLN A 70 -11.39 -3.89 17.67
N GLN A 71 -10.13 -3.95 18.11
CA GLN A 71 -9.77 -4.17 19.51
C GLN A 71 -9.11 -2.95 20.18
N ALA A 72 -8.59 -1.99 19.41
CA ALA A 72 -7.85 -0.87 19.93
C ALA A 72 -8.73 0.11 20.72
N ASP A 73 -8.16 0.71 21.78
CA ASP A 73 -8.83 1.75 22.56
C ASP A 73 -8.87 3.08 21.78
N ALA A 74 -7.83 3.36 20.99
CA ALA A 74 -7.73 4.56 20.16
C ALA A 74 -7.13 4.28 18.78
N VAL A 75 -7.65 4.96 17.75
CA VAL A 75 -7.15 4.94 16.38
C VAL A 75 -6.67 6.34 15.98
N VAL A 76 -5.41 6.44 15.59
CA VAL A 76 -4.79 7.66 15.02
C VAL A 76 -4.62 7.46 13.52
N TYR A 77 -5.33 8.22 12.68
CA TYR A 77 -5.38 7.98 11.24
C TYR A 77 -5.16 9.25 10.42
N ASP A 78 -4.63 9.06 9.21
CA ASP A 78 -4.40 10.15 8.26
C ASP A 78 -5.41 10.14 7.10
N ARG A 79 -5.27 11.12 6.21
CA ARG A 79 -6.19 11.36 5.09
C ARG A 79 -6.22 10.20 4.06
N LEU A 80 -5.19 9.37 4.00
CA LEU A 80 -5.08 8.35 2.94
C LEU A 80 -5.79 7.03 3.30
N VAL A 81 -6.36 6.93 4.49
CA VAL A 81 -7.19 5.78 4.89
C VAL A 81 -8.57 5.94 4.25
N GLY A 82 -9.02 4.91 3.51
CA GLY A 82 -10.33 4.91 2.85
C GLY A 82 -11.50 4.86 3.82
N ASP A 83 -12.64 5.41 3.40
CA ASP A 83 -13.84 5.53 4.24
C ASP A 83 -14.40 4.17 4.68
N ASP A 84 -14.32 3.15 3.83
CA ASP A 84 -14.76 1.78 4.17
C ASP A 84 -13.93 1.19 5.31
N VAL A 85 -12.62 1.46 5.34
CA VAL A 85 -11.74 1.04 6.44
C VAL A 85 -12.08 1.82 7.72
N LEU A 86 -12.35 3.12 7.62
CA LEU A 86 -12.75 3.93 8.78
C LEU A 86 -14.11 3.50 9.35
N ALA A 87 -15.03 3.06 8.49
CA ALA A 87 -16.34 2.53 8.88
C ALA A 87 -16.22 1.25 9.72
N MET A 88 -15.13 0.49 9.59
CA MET A 88 -14.88 -0.68 10.43
C MET A 88 -14.51 -0.32 11.88
N ILE A 89 -14.11 0.91 12.19
CA ILE A 89 -13.69 1.28 13.55
C ILE A 89 -14.91 1.24 14.49
N PRO A 90 -14.89 0.49 15.61
CA PRO A 90 -16.01 0.43 16.54
C PRO A 90 -16.40 1.81 17.10
N ALA A 91 -17.70 2.01 17.40
CA ALA A 91 -18.20 3.29 17.92
C ALA A 91 -17.60 3.68 19.29
N GLY A 92 -17.19 2.71 20.09
CA GLY A 92 -16.54 2.94 21.39
C GLY A 92 -15.03 3.22 21.32
N CYS A 93 -14.44 3.18 20.13
CA CYS A 93 -13.02 3.46 19.93
C CYS A 93 -12.79 4.96 19.71
N GLU A 94 -11.83 5.55 20.42
CA GLU A 94 -11.49 6.95 20.22
C GLU A 94 -10.80 7.17 18.86
N ARG A 95 -11.17 8.23 18.14
CA ARG A 95 -10.66 8.50 16.79
C ARG A 95 -9.92 9.83 16.74
N TYR A 96 -8.69 9.81 16.27
CA TYR A 96 -7.83 10.98 16.15
C TYR A 96 -7.38 11.15 14.69
N TYR A 97 -7.95 12.14 14.01
CA TYR A 97 -7.54 12.51 12.67
C TYR A 97 -6.28 13.40 12.72
N VAL A 98 -5.23 13.01 11.98
CA VAL A 98 -3.95 13.73 11.92
C VAL A 98 -3.54 14.14 10.49
N GLY A 99 -4.49 14.06 9.54
CA GLY A 99 -4.24 14.44 8.15
C GLY A 99 -4.25 15.95 7.89
N LYS A 100 -3.72 16.37 6.73
CA LYS A 100 -3.84 17.74 6.22
C LYS A 100 -5.29 18.01 5.78
N ALA A 101 -6.07 18.72 6.58
CA ALA A 101 -7.32 19.31 6.10
C ALA A 101 -7.01 20.46 5.13
N LYS A 102 -7.77 20.60 4.03
CA LYS A 102 -7.66 21.78 3.15
C LYS A 102 -7.85 23.05 3.99
N GLY A 103 -6.83 23.89 4.08
CA GLY A 103 -6.86 25.16 4.82
C GLY A 103 -6.30 25.14 6.25
N HIS A 104 -5.90 23.99 6.79
CA HIS A 104 -5.25 23.91 8.11
C HIS A 104 -3.79 23.45 8.01
N HIS A 105 -2.93 24.05 8.82
CA HIS A 105 -1.55 23.61 8.99
C HIS A 105 -1.53 22.13 9.41
N SER A 106 -0.77 21.32 8.69
CA SER A 106 -0.56 19.89 9.01
C SER A 106 -0.16 19.75 10.47
N VAL A 107 -0.68 18.73 11.19
CA VAL A 107 -0.10 18.32 12.47
C VAL A 107 1.36 17.95 12.18
N PRO A 108 2.34 18.66 12.78
CA PRO A 108 3.74 18.31 12.72
C PRO A 108 3.99 16.85 13.17
N GLN A 109 5.03 16.21 12.62
CA GLN A 109 5.23 14.77 12.85
C GLN A 109 5.56 14.44 14.31
N ASP A 110 6.26 15.34 14.98
CA ASP A 110 6.53 15.37 16.41
C ASP A 110 5.24 15.46 17.25
N GLU A 111 4.25 16.25 16.81
CA GLU A 111 2.95 16.31 17.49
C GLU A 111 2.17 14.98 17.38
N ILE A 112 2.27 14.27 16.24
CA ILE A 112 1.67 12.93 16.08
C ILE A 112 2.36 11.94 17.04
N GLY A 113 3.68 11.97 17.13
CA GLY A 113 4.45 11.18 18.09
C GLY A 113 4.03 11.47 19.53
N ALA A 114 3.96 12.75 19.91
CA ALA A 114 3.55 13.18 21.24
C ALA A 114 2.10 12.78 21.59
N LEU A 115 1.17 12.84 20.62
CA LEU A 115 -0.18 12.32 20.76
C LEU A 115 -0.18 10.83 21.10
N MET A 116 0.55 10.01 20.35
CA MET A 116 0.63 8.57 20.61
C MET A 116 1.24 8.29 21.99
N VAL A 117 2.33 8.99 22.35
CA VAL A 117 2.96 8.87 23.67
C VAL A 117 1.98 9.20 24.80
N ARG A 118 1.22 10.29 24.66
CA ARG A 118 0.21 10.70 25.65
C ARG A 118 -0.87 9.63 25.83
N LEU A 119 -1.42 9.12 24.73
CA LEU A 119 -2.47 8.10 24.75
C LEU A 119 -1.96 6.79 25.38
N VAL A 120 -0.74 6.36 25.07
CA VAL A 120 -0.11 5.18 25.69
C VAL A 120 0.04 5.37 27.20
N ARG A 121 0.47 6.56 27.64
CA ARG A 121 0.60 6.89 29.07
C ARG A 121 -0.73 6.92 29.82
N GLN A 122 -1.85 7.05 29.11
CA GLN A 122 -3.20 6.87 29.67
C GLN A 122 -3.59 5.38 29.78
N GLY A 123 -2.69 4.46 29.45
CA GLY A 123 -2.94 3.01 29.48
C GLY A 123 -3.69 2.48 28.26
N LYS A 124 -3.78 3.25 27.17
CA LYS A 124 -4.49 2.85 25.95
C LYS A 124 -3.63 1.98 25.05
N SER A 125 -4.29 1.07 24.34
CA SER A 125 -3.77 0.43 23.13
C SER A 125 -4.09 1.30 21.91
N ILE A 126 -3.10 1.56 21.06
CA ILE A 126 -3.24 2.50 19.94
C ILE A 126 -3.01 1.80 18.62
N VAL A 127 -3.91 2.00 17.67
CA VAL A 127 -3.64 1.74 16.26
C VAL A 127 -3.32 3.06 15.55
N ARG A 128 -2.09 3.22 15.09
CA ARG A 128 -1.71 4.26 14.13
C ARG A 128 -1.96 3.70 12.73
N LEU A 129 -3.12 4.04 12.18
CA LEU A 129 -3.59 3.55 10.89
C LEU A 129 -3.08 4.46 9.76
N LYS A 130 -2.36 3.89 8.81
CA LYS A 130 -1.66 4.61 7.73
C LYS A 130 -2.10 4.08 6.37
N GLY A 131 -2.40 4.96 5.43
CA GLY A 131 -2.70 4.55 4.05
C GLY A 131 -1.54 3.75 3.42
N GLY A 132 -1.86 2.70 2.68
CA GLY A 132 -0.91 1.80 2.03
C GLY A 132 -0.13 0.93 3.03
N ASP A 133 1.19 0.89 2.83
CA ASP A 133 2.13 0.22 3.74
C ASP A 133 2.88 1.26 4.60
N PRO A 134 2.99 1.06 5.93
CA PRO A 134 3.69 2.00 6.80
C PRO A 134 5.14 2.27 6.40
N GLY A 135 5.82 1.27 5.81
CA GLY A 135 7.24 1.30 5.46
C GLY A 135 7.54 1.95 4.10
N ILE A 136 6.53 2.23 3.27
CA ILE A 136 6.72 2.80 1.93
C ILE A 136 6.24 4.25 1.93
N PHE A 137 7.20 5.19 1.97
CA PHE A 137 6.95 6.64 2.00
C PHE A 137 5.99 7.12 3.09
N GLY A 138 5.78 6.31 4.14
CA GLY A 138 4.82 6.56 5.21
C GLY A 138 5.39 7.32 6.41
N ARG A 139 6.67 7.74 6.39
CA ARG A 139 7.35 8.37 7.55
C ARG A 139 7.38 7.50 8.82
N MET A 140 7.38 6.18 8.68
CA MET A 140 7.44 5.24 9.82
C MET A 140 8.65 5.51 10.72
N GLY A 141 9.83 5.82 10.15
CA GLY A 141 11.06 6.04 10.93
C GLY A 141 10.87 7.11 12.01
N GLU A 142 10.33 8.26 11.64
CA GLU A 142 10.08 9.38 12.58
C GLU A 142 9.07 9.00 13.68
N GLU A 143 8.05 8.21 13.36
CA GLU A 143 7.08 7.70 14.34
C GLU A 143 7.75 6.69 15.30
N LEU A 144 8.60 5.81 14.80
CA LEU A 144 9.35 4.85 15.61
C LEU A 144 10.34 5.55 16.54
N ASP A 145 11.05 6.58 16.07
CA ASP A 145 12.02 7.33 16.87
C ASP A 145 11.34 8.01 18.07
N ALA A 146 10.18 8.64 17.85
CA ALA A 146 9.40 9.26 18.92
C ALA A 146 8.92 8.24 19.97
N LEU A 147 8.47 7.06 19.52
CA LEU A 147 8.01 5.98 20.41
C LEU A 147 9.17 5.32 21.16
N ALA A 148 10.33 5.14 20.50
CA ALA A 148 11.55 4.61 21.09
C ALA A 148 12.11 5.55 22.17
N ALA A 149 12.13 6.87 21.92
CA ALA A 149 12.52 7.87 22.90
C ALA A 149 11.65 7.85 24.17
N ALA A 150 10.38 7.45 24.03
CA ALA A 150 9.44 7.29 25.13
C ALA A 150 9.41 5.87 25.73
N GLN A 151 10.27 4.95 25.26
CA GLN A 151 10.34 3.54 25.67
C GLN A 151 9.00 2.79 25.49
N ILE A 152 8.25 3.14 24.45
CA ILE A 152 6.95 2.54 24.15
C ILE A 152 7.12 1.33 23.24
N PRO A 153 6.53 0.17 23.56
CA PRO A 153 6.58 -1.00 22.69
C PRO A 153 5.71 -0.80 21.44
N VAL A 154 6.26 -1.18 20.28
CA VAL A 154 5.63 -0.99 18.97
C VAL A 154 5.55 -2.31 18.20
N THR A 155 4.41 -2.55 17.56
CA THR A 155 4.21 -3.64 16.60
C THR A 155 3.93 -3.05 15.23
N ILE A 156 4.67 -3.46 14.21
CA ILE A 156 4.41 -3.10 12.82
C ILE A 156 3.52 -4.16 12.17
N VAL A 157 2.50 -3.71 11.45
CA VAL A 157 1.64 -4.53 10.61
C VAL A 157 1.71 -4.01 9.19
N PRO A 158 2.31 -4.76 8.24
CA PRO A 158 2.41 -4.32 6.86
C PRO A 158 1.03 -4.23 6.20
N GLY A 159 0.96 -3.44 5.14
CA GLY A 159 -0.24 -3.24 4.34
C GLY A 159 0.04 -3.43 2.84
N ILE A 160 -1.02 -3.51 2.04
CA ILE A 160 -0.88 -3.51 0.59
C ILE A 160 -0.57 -2.08 0.13
N THR A 161 0.60 -1.89 -0.49
CA THR A 161 1.00 -0.58 -0.99
C THR A 161 0.24 -0.20 -2.26
N ALA A 162 0.04 1.09 -2.49
CA ALA A 162 -0.73 1.61 -3.63
C ALA A 162 -0.20 1.13 -5.00
N ALA A 163 1.11 0.93 -5.15
CA ALA A 163 1.70 0.37 -6.37
C ALA A 163 1.17 -1.04 -6.69
N SER A 164 1.09 -1.90 -5.68
CA SER A 164 0.61 -3.28 -5.84
C SER A 164 -0.87 -3.30 -6.21
N SER A 165 -1.68 -2.48 -5.53
CA SER A 165 -3.10 -2.37 -5.85
C SER A 165 -3.31 -1.80 -7.24
N ALA A 166 -2.66 -0.69 -7.60
CA ALA A 166 -2.77 -0.10 -8.92
C ALA A 166 -2.40 -1.08 -10.04
N ALA A 167 -1.31 -1.83 -9.89
CA ALA A 167 -0.93 -2.88 -10.84
C ALA A 167 -2.01 -3.96 -10.96
N ALA A 168 -2.50 -4.48 -9.83
CA ALA A 168 -3.52 -5.52 -9.80
C ALA A 168 -4.84 -5.04 -10.42
N CYS A 169 -5.28 -3.83 -10.10
CA CYS A 169 -6.49 -3.21 -10.64
C CYS A 169 -6.41 -2.97 -12.15
N MET A 170 -5.22 -2.65 -12.65
CA MET A 170 -4.96 -2.51 -14.09
C MET A 170 -4.62 -3.84 -14.77
N GLY A 171 -4.64 -4.96 -14.03
CA GLY A 171 -4.42 -6.30 -14.56
C GLY A 171 -2.98 -6.58 -15.02
N ILE A 172 -1.99 -5.88 -14.48
CA ILE A 172 -0.59 -6.04 -14.86
C ILE A 172 0.29 -6.45 -13.67
N PRO A 173 1.40 -7.16 -13.92
CA PRO A 173 2.40 -7.38 -12.88
C PRO A 173 3.30 -6.14 -12.72
N LEU A 174 3.84 -5.95 -11.51
CA LEU A 174 4.91 -4.96 -11.28
C LEU A 174 6.26 -5.38 -11.87
N THR A 175 6.48 -6.69 -12.02
CA THR A 175 7.70 -7.28 -12.58
C THR A 175 7.34 -8.42 -13.52
N ASP A 176 8.00 -8.51 -14.67
CA ASP A 176 7.82 -9.58 -15.64
C ASP A 176 9.15 -9.84 -16.36
N ARG A 177 9.49 -11.12 -16.58
CA ARG A 177 10.81 -11.50 -17.11
C ARG A 177 11.10 -10.92 -18.51
N GLY A 178 10.06 -10.74 -19.34
CA GLY A 178 10.17 -10.17 -20.68
C GLY A 178 10.10 -8.65 -20.71
N HIS A 179 9.73 -8.00 -19.60
CA HIS A 179 9.48 -6.56 -19.55
C HIS A 179 10.34 -5.83 -18.51
N ALA A 180 10.28 -6.24 -17.24
CA ALA A 180 10.95 -5.59 -16.12
C ALA A 180 11.39 -6.59 -15.05
N GLN A 181 12.70 -6.72 -14.86
CA GLN A 181 13.30 -7.59 -13.82
C GLN A 181 13.60 -6.83 -12.53
N GLN A 182 13.42 -5.51 -12.55
CA GLN A 182 13.63 -4.61 -11.43
C GLN A 182 12.36 -3.77 -11.19
N LEU A 183 12.18 -3.34 -9.94
CA LEU A 183 11.08 -2.47 -9.53
C LEU A 183 11.67 -1.36 -8.65
N ARG A 184 11.39 -0.10 -9.01
CA ARG A 184 11.78 1.06 -8.20
C ARG A 184 10.57 1.80 -7.66
N PHE A 185 10.58 2.06 -6.37
CA PHE A 185 9.69 3.03 -5.76
C PHE A 185 10.42 4.36 -5.58
N VAL A 186 9.84 5.44 -6.09
CA VAL A 186 10.41 6.78 -6.06
C VAL A 186 9.37 7.77 -5.54
N THR A 187 9.81 8.75 -4.74
CA THR A 187 8.97 9.90 -4.37
C THR A 187 9.28 11.07 -5.31
N ALA A 188 8.26 11.63 -5.96
CA ALA A 188 8.43 12.80 -6.83
C ALA A 188 8.55 14.12 -6.04
N GLN A 189 8.61 14.06 -4.70
CA GLN A 189 8.89 15.24 -3.87
C GLN A 189 10.25 15.87 -4.16
N LEU A 190 11.18 15.09 -4.71
CA LEU A 190 12.50 15.56 -5.15
C LEU A 190 12.47 16.17 -6.56
N CYS A 191 11.34 16.19 -7.26
CA CYS A 191 11.19 16.86 -8.57
C CYS A 191 10.82 18.35 -8.37
N ARG A 192 11.74 19.16 -7.85
CA ARG A 192 11.56 20.61 -7.59
C ARG A 192 12.52 21.45 -8.45
N GLU A 193 12.37 22.77 -8.44
CA GLU A 193 13.24 23.68 -9.20
C GLU A 193 14.70 23.65 -8.73
N ASP A 194 14.95 23.26 -7.47
CA ASP A 194 16.24 23.21 -6.78
C ASP A 194 16.80 21.78 -6.57
N GLY A 195 16.03 20.75 -6.94
CA GLY A 195 16.42 19.36 -6.88
C GLY A 195 15.94 18.62 -8.12
N THR A 196 16.86 18.02 -8.85
CA THR A 196 16.53 17.15 -9.98
C THR A 196 16.80 15.70 -9.58
N PRO A 197 15.84 14.79 -9.78
CA PRO A 197 16.13 13.36 -9.74
C PRO A 197 17.26 13.04 -10.72
N ASP A 198 18.07 12.04 -10.38
CA ASP A 198 19.02 11.47 -11.33
C ASP A 198 18.26 10.71 -12.43
N TRP A 199 17.84 11.46 -13.45
CA TRP A 199 17.06 10.95 -14.57
C TRP A 199 17.81 9.86 -15.33
N ALA A 200 19.13 9.97 -15.44
CA ALA A 200 19.97 8.97 -16.10
C ALA A 200 19.91 7.62 -15.34
N ALA A 201 19.95 7.65 -14.01
CA ALA A 201 19.80 6.45 -13.19
C ALA A 201 18.36 5.88 -13.21
N LEU A 202 17.36 6.70 -13.54
CA LEU A 202 15.95 6.30 -13.62
C LEU A 202 15.55 5.79 -15.02
N ALA A 203 16.18 6.26 -16.10
CA ALA A 203 15.83 5.95 -17.49
C ALA A 203 16.24 4.53 -17.95
N ARG A 204 16.01 3.53 -17.11
CA ARG A 204 16.27 2.11 -17.38
C ARG A 204 15.10 1.46 -18.12
N ARG A 205 15.42 0.61 -19.09
CA ARG A 205 14.43 -0.12 -19.90
C ARG A 205 14.03 -1.49 -19.32
N ASP A 206 14.79 -1.98 -18.35
CA ASP A 206 14.61 -3.29 -17.70
C ASP A 206 13.93 -3.19 -16.32
N GLU A 207 13.30 -2.05 -16.04
CA GLU A 207 12.74 -1.68 -14.73
C GLU A 207 11.33 -1.13 -14.86
N THR A 208 10.49 -1.42 -13.88
CA THR A 208 9.24 -0.70 -13.64
C THR A 208 9.51 0.39 -12.61
N LEU A 209 9.33 1.65 -13.01
CA LEU A 209 9.42 2.79 -12.10
C LEU A 209 8.02 3.14 -11.59
N VAL A 210 7.89 3.31 -10.28
CA VAL A 210 6.64 3.76 -9.67
C VAL A 210 6.89 5.03 -8.87
N PHE A 211 6.28 6.14 -9.33
CA PHE A 211 6.36 7.42 -8.65
C PHE A 211 5.15 7.63 -7.75
N TYR A 212 5.44 7.94 -6.49
CA TYR A 212 4.49 8.41 -5.50
C TYR A 212 4.51 9.93 -5.42
N MET A 213 3.36 10.53 -5.11
CA MET A 213 3.22 11.98 -4.91
C MET A 213 3.67 12.82 -6.11
N GLY A 214 3.51 12.28 -7.33
CA GLY A 214 4.05 12.87 -8.56
C GLY A 214 3.03 13.48 -9.52
N LEU A 215 1.74 13.48 -9.19
CA LEU A 215 0.69 13.89 -10.13
C LEU A 215 0.91 15.31 -10.70
N SER A 216 1.24 16.28 -9.85
CA SER A 216 1.55 17.65 -10.29
C SER A 216 2.90 17.78 -11.02
N LYS A 217 3.67 16.70 -11.10
CA LYS A 217 5.02 16.61 -11.68
C LYS A 217 5.07 15.71 -12.91
N VAL A 218 3.94 15.21 -13.41
CA VAL A 218 3.88 14.29 -14.57
C VAL A 218 4.61 14.85 -15.78
N ALA A 219 4.42 16.13 -16.12
CA ALA A 219 5.12 16.78 -17.23
C ALA A 219 6.65 16.75 -17.06
N ALA A 220 7.15 17.08 -15.87
CA ALA A 220 8.58 17.07 -15.57
C ALA A 220 9.15 15.64 -15.55
N ILE A 221 8.41 14.66 -15.02
CA ILE A 221 8.79 13.24 -15.04
C ILE A 221 8.92 12.75 -16.49
N CYS A 222 7.93 13.03 -17.33
CA CYS A 222 7.95 12.63 -18.73
C CYS A 222 9.11 13.28 -19.50
N ALA A 223 9.33 14.58 -19.32
CA ALA A 223 10.45 15.29 -19.96
C ALA A 223 11.81 14.74 -19.52
N GLY A 224 12.06 14.65 -18.21
CA GLY A 224 13.35 14.19 -17.68
C GLY A 224 13.69 12.75 -18.09
N LEU A 225 12.71 11.84 -18.10
CA LEU A 225 12.92 10.47 -18.55
C LEU A 225 13.23 10.36 -20.05
N ARG A 226 12.59 11.19 -20.88
CA ARG A 226 12.85 11.26 -22.33
C ARG A 226 14.23 11.86 -22.62
N GLU A 227 14.57 12.97 -21.97
CA GLU A 227 15.89 13.61 -22.05
C GLU A 227 17.01 12.65 -21.64
N ALA A 228 16.75 11.77 -20.67
CA ALA A 228 17.67 10.73 -20.23
C ALA A 228 17.71 9.47 -21.12
N GLY A 229 16.94 9.42 -22.22
CA GLY A 229 17.07 8.41 -23.26
C GLY A 229 16.00 7.31 -23.30
N LEU A 230 14.91 7.44 -22.52
CA LEU A 230 13.73 6.62 -22.77
C LEU A 230 13.00 7.08 -24.05
N PRO A 231 12.47 6.15 -24.87
CA PRO A 231 11.71 6.49 -26.07
C PRO A 231 10.48 7.37 -25.78
N ASP A 232 10.08 8.17 -26.76
CA ASP A 232 8.87 9.01 -26.68
C ASP A 232 7.60 8.17 -26.45
N ASP A 233 7.53 7.01 -27.10
CA ASP A 233 6.44 6.04 -26.99
C ASP A 233 6.59 5.12 -25.76
N TRP A 234 7.54 5.39 -24.85
CA TRP A 234 7.76 4.53 -23.70
C TRP A 234 6.52 4.50 -22.78
N PRO A 235 6.04 3.31 -22.38
CA PRO A 235 4.74 3.19 -21.74
C PRO A 235 4.68 3.78 -20.33
N ILE A 236 3.57 4.46 -20.03
CA ILE A 236 3.26 5.04 -18.74
C ILE A 236 1.77 4.92 -18.45
N MET A 237 1.42 4.70 -17.18
CA MET A 237 0.05 4.81 -16.69
C MET A 237 -0.02 5.59 -15.38
N LEU A 238 -1.16 6.24 -15.17
CA LEU A 238 -1.52 6.94 -13.95
C LEU A 238 -2.76 6.26 -13.39
N VAL A 239 -2.76 5.97 -12.09
CA VAL A 239 -3.90 5.38 -11.40
C VAL A 239 -4.21 6.20 -10.16
N ALA A 240 -5.34 6.89 -10.17
CA ALA A 240 -5.88 7.64 -9.05
C ALA A 240 -6.87 6.78 -8.25
N ASN A 241 -6.86 6.95 -6.93
CA ASN A 241 -7.74 6.22 -6.01
C ASN A 241 -7.73 4.70 -6.25
N ALA A 242 -6.53 4.13 -6.44
CA ALA A 242 -6.36 2.71 -6.73
C ALA A 242 -7.12 1.84 -5.72
N SER A 243 -7.80 0.79 -6.19
CA SER A 243 -8.72 -0.11 -5.45
C SER A 243 -10.04 0.51 -4.94
N GLN A 244 -10.23 1.83 -5.03
CA GLN A 244 -11.47 2.45 -4.55
C GLN A 244 -12.56 2.45 -5.64
N PRO A 245 -13.85 2.58 -5.25
CA PRO A 245 -14.95 2.67 -6.20
C PRO A 245 -14.86 3.79 -7.22
N ASP A 246 -14.16 4.88 -6.89
CA ASP A 246 -13.95 6.03 -7.75
C ASP A 246 -12.58 6.02 -8.44
N GLN A 247 -11.95 4.84 -8.59
CA GLN A 247 -10.69 4.68 -9.30
C GLN A 247 -10.78 5.26 -10.71
N GLN A 248 -9.78 6.07 -11.07
CA GLN A 248 -9.62 6.62 -12.41
C GLN A 248 -8.21 6.31 -12.91
N SER A 249 -8.06 6.11 -14.22
CA SER A 249 -6.75 5.81 -14.80
C SER A 249 -6.56 6.41 -16.17
N LEU A 250 -5.30 6.71 -16.49
CA LEU A 250 -4.85 7.06 -17.83
C LEU A 250 -3.72 6.11 -18.23
N VAL A 251 -3.75 5.64 -19.47
CA VAL A 251 -2.69 4.82 -20.07
C VAL A 251 -2.23 5.49 -21.36
N GLY A 252 -0.93 5.55 -21.57
CA GLY A 252 -0.33 6.18 -22.73
C GLY A 252 1.18 6.01 -22.75
N SER A 253 1.85 7.05 -23.23
CA SER A 253 3.28 7.12 -23.46
C SER A 253 3.89 8.38 -22.83
N LEU A 254 5.20 8.43 -22.70
CA LEU A 254 5.87 9.62 -22.14
C LEU A 254 5.59 10.89 -22.95
N VAL A 255 5.39 10.81 -24.27
CA VAL A 255 5.17 11.99 -25.11
C VAL A 255 3.74 12.55 -25.04
N ASP A 256 2.72 11.71 -24.83
CA ASP A 256 1.31 12.11 -24.87
C ASP A 256 0.66 12.26 -23.49
N MET A 257 1.24 11.66 -22.44
CA MET A 257 0.66 11.64 -21.10
C MET A 257 0.39 13.04 -20.50
N PRO A 258 1.29 14.05 -20.65
CA PRO A 258 1.00 15.39 -20.15
C PRO A 258 -0.26 16.02 -20.76
N GLN A 259 -0.49 15.82 -22.06
CA GLN A 259 -1.65 16.34 -22.78
C GLN A 259 -2.91 15.56 -22.39
N ARG A 260 -2.81 14.23 -22.25
CA ARG A 260 -3.92 13.40 -21.74
C ARG A 260 -4.37 13.83 -20.35
N LEU A 261 -3.43 14.03 -19.43
CA LEU A 261 -3.74 14.49 -18.08
C LEU A 261 -4.34 15.91 -18.06
N ALA A 262 -3.93 16.78 -18.97
CA ALA A 262 -4.53 18.11 -19.10
C ALA A 262 -5.98 18.05 -19.63
N ALA A 263 -6.26 17.13 -20.55
CA ALA A 263 -7.61 16.91 -21.08
C ALA A 263 -8.53 16.19 -20.08
N GLU A 264 -7.99 15.22 -19.33
CA GLU A 264 -8.69 14.40 -18.35
C GLU A 264 -7.95 14.43 -17.00
N PRO A 265 -8.13 15.50 -16.20
CA PRO A 265 -7.44 15.64 -14.92
C PRO A 265 -7.83 14.56 -13.92
N LEU A 266 -6.83 13.88 -13.33
CA LEU A 266 -7.05 12.86 -12.30
C LEU A 266 -7.03 13.47 -10.88
N PRO A 267 -7.77 12.89 -9.92
CA PRO A 267 -7.68 13.28 -8.52
C PRO A 267 -6.42 12.73 -7.83
N SER A 268 -6.16 13.23 -6.62
CA SER A 268 -5.15 12.65 -5.72
C SER A 268 -5.83 11.89 -4.57
N PRO A 269 -5.24 10.79 -4.06
CA PRO A 269 -3.93 10.24 -4.41
C PRO A 269 -3.85 9.56 -5.78
N CYS A 270 -2.69 9.68 -6.43
CA CYS A 270 -2.40 9.05 -7.73
C CYS A 270 -0.98 8.47 -7.74
N VAL A 271 -0.86 7.27 -8.28
CA VAL A 271 0.42 6.57 -8.53
C VAL A 271 0.71 6.59 -10.02
N ILE A 272 1.97 6.87 -10.37
CA ILE A 272 2.45 6.89 -11.75
C ILE A 272 3.34 5.67 -11.93
N MET A 273 3.12 4.88 -12.97
CA MET A 273 3.94 3.72 -13.30
C MET A 273 4.48 3.85 -14.72
N VAL A 274 5.80 3.75 -14.86
CA VAL A 274 6.52 3.85 -16.14
C VAL A 274 7.27 2.55 -16.36
N GLY A 275 7.15 1.97 -17.55
CA GLY A 275 7.84 0.72 -17.88
C GLY A 275 7.08 -0.11 -18.89
N SER A 276 7.80 -0.98 -19.58
CA SER A 276 7.24 -1.83 -20.64
C SER A 276 6.10 -2.75 -20.15
N VAL A 277 6.02 -3.05 -18.84
CA VAL A 277 4.91 -3.82 -18.24
C VAL A 277 3.54 -3.19 -18.49
N VAL A 278 3.46 -1.87 -18.65
CA VAL A 278 2.19 -1.14 -18.87
C VAL A 278 1.55 -1.51 -20.21
N GLN A 279 2.33 -1.97 -21.20
CA GLN A 279 1.78 -2.48 -22.47
C GLN A 279 0.79 -3.62 -22.26
N ARG A 280 0.95 -4.38 -21.16
CA ARG A 280 0.09 -5.52 -20.85
C ARG A 280 -1.34 -5.13 -20.48
N VAL A 281 -1.61 -3.87 -20.12
CA VAL A 281 -2.96 -3.40 -19.79
C VAL A 281 -3.93 -3.71 -20.93
N ALA A 282 -3.53 -3.43 -22.18
CA ALA A 282 -4.38 -3.63 -23.36
C ALA A 282 -4.73 -5.11 -23.65
N THR A 283 -3.91 -6.04 -23.16
CA THR A 283 -4.06 -7.49 -23.40
C THR A 283 -4.36 -8.26 -22.12
N SER A 284 -4.62 -7.57 -21.01
CA SER A 284 -4.84 -8.20 -19.71
C SER A 284 -6.13 -9.02 -19.73
N PRO A 285 -6.10 -10.30 -19.31
CA PRO A 285 -7.31 -11.08 -19.12
C PRO A 285 -7.96 -10.82 -17.76
N ALA A 286 -7.31 -10.09 -16.85
CA ALA A 286 -7.89 -9.73 -15.58
C ALA A 286 -9.03 -8.75 -15.84
N SER A 287 -10.24 -9.10 -15.39
CA SER A 287 -11.40 -8.24 -15.56
C SER A 287 -11.19 -6.93 -14.80
N THR A 288 -11.04 -5.83 -15.55
CA THR A 288 -11.17 -4.48 -14.97
C THR A 288 -12.61 -4.22 -14.52
N GLU A 289 -13.58 -5.00 -15.02
CA GLU A 289 -15.02 -4.89 -14.74
C GLU A 289 -15.45 -5.46 -13.36
N ASN A 290 -14.67 -6.36 -12.73
CA ASN A 290 -14.99 -6.86 -11.39
C ASN A 290 -14.48 -5.96 -10.26
N GLN A 291 -13.94 -4.78 -10.59
CA GLN A 291 -13.57 -3.75 -9.64
C GLN A 291 -14.38 -2.49 -9.96
N VAL A 292 -15.66 -2.58 -9.55
CA VAL A 292 -16.68 -1.51 -9.48
C VAL A 292 -17.34 -1.12 -10.81
N HIS A 293 -18.41 -1.82 -11.14
CA HIS A 293 -19.52 -1.31 -11.94
C HIS A 293 -20.37 -0.33 -11.12
N TYR A 294 -20.35 0.97 -11.44
CA TYR A 294 -21.47 1.96 -11.41
C TYR A 294 -20.91 3.27 -12.00
N ALA A 295 -21.43 3.95 -13.03
CA ALA A 295 -22.58 3.76 -13.89
C ALA A 295 -22.21 4.32 -15.28
N CYS A 296 -22.54 3.56 -16.32
CA CYS A 296 -22.77 4.13 -17.64
C CYS A 296 -24.07 4.95 -17.54
N GLN A 297 -24.02 6.25 -17.78
CA GLN A 297 -25.22 7.01 -18.11
C GLN A 297 -25.00 7.71 -19.45
N HIS A 298 -25.93 7.39 -20.35
CA HIS A 298 -26.14 7.96 -21.68
C HIS A 298 -26.36 9.46 -21.66
#